data_AF-A0A7J6R7S3-F1
#
_entry.id   AF-A0A7J6R7S3-F1
#
_cell.length_a   1.000
_cell.length_b   1.000
_cell.length_c   1.000
_cell.angle_alpha   90.00
_cell.angle_beta   90.00
_cell.angle_gamma   90.00
#
_symmetry.space_group_name_H-M   'P 1'
#
loop_
_entity.id
_entity.type
_entity.pdbx_description
1 polymer ?
#
loop_
_entity_poly.entity_id
_entity_poly.type
_entity_poly.pdbx_seq_one_letter_code
_entity_poly.pdbx_strand_id
1 'polypeptide(L)'
;MDEGDFKEIHGLCREYGLHGLVVAGGPAEISHVSQLVCYFETVPEDERVSIISVFQSPNCNVYVPKWLPITLGFDSAMTVSCEFAGNLSMDGLSSGRHIDYHFIRCGSSTATLEVALQVRPTYTILAEDLPQCGPDGRVKTLRSLVRSVANLMIKRYQMHRLRSGTILISDGFYDFLPHFADLERECRQLQQNWPDIDKPPSIDDALRFLSPPCLDIFIQLPRSDQDRLVKAYDKEGKPIVVETEPERLLAML
;
A
#
# COMPACT_ATOMS: atom_id res chain seq x y z
N MET A 1 -8.23 17.30 12.01
CA MET A 1 -8.34 18.66 12.58
C MET A 1 -9.57 18.74 13.45
N ASP A 2 -9.48 19.49 14.54
CA ASP A 2 -10.60 19.78 15.41
C ASP A 2 -11.13 21.22 15.22
N GLU A 3 -12.18 21.57 15.96
CA GLU A 3 -12.79 22.90 15.88
C GLU A 3 -11.86 24.01 16.44
N GLY A 4 -10.86 23.63 17.25
CA GLY A 4 -9.82 24.54 17.74
C GLY A 4 -8.89 24.97 16.62
N ASP A 5 -8.43 24.02 15.81
CA ASP A 5 -7.56 24.25 14.66
C ASP A 5 -8.17 25.28 13.67
N PHE A 6 -9.49 25.18 13.41
CA PHE A 6 -10.17 26.09 12.48
C PHE A 6 -10.19 27.55 12.99
N LYS A 7 -10.38 27.75 14.30
CA LYS A 7 -10.38 29.10 14.90
C LYS A 7 -8.99 29.73 14.86
N GLU A 8 -7.95 28.92 15.06
CA GLU A 8 -6.58 29.39 14.96
C GLU A 8 -6.23 29.81 13.53
N ILE A 9 -6.58 28.99 12.53
CA ILE A 9 -6.41 29.33 11.12
C ILE A 9 -7.15 30.62 10.76
N HIS A 10 -8.39 30.78 11.22
CA HIS A 10 -9.16 32.01 11.01
C HIS A 10 -8.49 33.23 11.65
N GLY A 11 -8.00 33.10 12.90
CA GLY A 11 -7.25 34.15 13.58
C GLY A 11 -6.01 34.59 12.79
N LEU A 12 -5.26 33.62 12.26
CA LEU A 12 -4.08 33.88 11.41
C LEU A 12 -4.49 34.56 10.09
N CYS A 13 -5.55 34.10 9.43
CA CYS A 13 -6.04 34.75 8.21
C CYS A 13 -6.40 36.21 8.44
N ARG A 14 -7.01 36.54 9.58
CA ARG A 14 -7.33 37.92 9.97
C ARG A 14 -6.08 38.74 10.27
N GLU A 15 -5.13 38.17 11.02
CA GLU A 15 -3.86 38.83 11.36
C GLU A 15 -3.07 39.23 10.11
N TYR A 16 -2.99 38.33 9.12
CA TYR A 16 -2.27 38.55 7.87
C TYR A 16 -3.11 39.23 6.77
N GLY A 17 -4.39 39.53 7.02
CA GLY A 17 -5.29 40.15 6.03
C GLY A 17 -5.47 39.29 4.76
N LEU A 18 -5.57 37.97 4.92
CA LEU A 18 -5.68 37.02 3.82
C LEU A 18 -7.11 36.98 3.26
N HIS A 19 -7.23 37.11 1.95
CA HIS A 19 -8.50 36.98 1.23
C HIS A 19 -8.73 35.59 0.66
N GLY A 20 -7.67 34.77 0.62
CA GLY A 20 -7.76 33.41 0.14
C GLY A 20 -6.60 32.54 0.58
N LEU A 21 -6.86 31.23 0.61
CA LEU A 21 -5.92 30.19 0.97
C LEU A 21 -5.90 29.14 -0.15
N VAL A 22 -4.71 28.85 -0.68
CA VAL A 22 -4.52 27.79 -1.67
C VAL A 22 -3.84 26.62 -0.97
N VAL A 23 -4.49 25.45 -0.97
CA VAL A 23 -3.95 24.23 -0.36
C VAL A 23 -3.70 23.19 -1.43
N ALA A 24 -2.44 22.81 -1.63
CA ALA A 24 -2.07 21.69 -2.48
C ALA A 24 -1.84 20.45 -1.61
N GLY A 25 -2.52 19.34 -1.91
CA GLY A 25 -2.38 18.13 -1.13
C GLY A 25 -3.13 16.93 -1.70
N GLY A 26 -2.99 15.81 -1.00
CA GLY A 26 -3.63 14.55 -1.34
C GLY A 26 -5.03 14.42 -0.71
N PRO A 27 -5.63 13.21 -0.78
CA PRO A 27 -7.00 13.00 -0.30
C PRO A 27 -7.20 13.36 1.18
N ALA A 28 -6.18 13.14 2.03
CA ALA A 28 -6.25 13.44 3.45
C ALA A 28 -6.30 14.95 3.70
N GLU A 29 -5.41 15.71 3.06
CA GLU A 29 -5.38 17.18 3.16
C GLU A 29 -6.66 17.78 2.58
N ILE A 30 -7.14 17.28 1.44
CA ILE A 30 -8.36 17.78 0.80
C ILE A 30 -9.60 17.53 1.68
N SER A 31 -9.63 16.42 2.43
CA SER A 31 -10.70 16.15 3.40
C SER A 31 -10.73 17.23 4.50
N HIS A 32 -9.56 17.64 5.01
CA HIS A 32 -9.47 18.75 5.97
C HIS A 32 -9.86 20.09 5.34
N VAL A 33 -9.44 20.35 4.11
CA VAL A 33 -9.82 21.56 3.36
C VAL A 33 -11.33 21.65 3.19
N SER A 34 -12.01 20.53 2.89
CA SER A 34 -13.47 20.51 2.79
C SER A 34 -14.15 20.90 4.10
N GLN A 35 -13.61 20.46 5.24
CA GLN A 35 -14.15 20.85 6.56
C GLN A 35 -13.89 22.34 6.85
N LEU A 36 -12.71 22.83 6.48
CA LEU A 36 -12.34 24.24 6.63
C LEU A 36 -13.25 25.16 5.80
N VAL A 37 -13.59 24.77 4.57
CA VAL A 37 -14.56 25.50 3.73
C VAL A 37 -15.91 25.61 4.44
N CYS A 38 -16.45 24.51 4.96
CA CYS A 38 -17.70 24.53 5.71
C CYS A 38 -17.64 25.46 6.93
N TYR A 39 -16.50 25.52 7.62
CA TYR A 39 -16.30 26.45 8.73
C TYR A 39 -16.38 27.91 8.26
N PHE A 40 -15.64 28.30 7.21
CA PHE A 40 -15.65 29.68 6.72
C PHE A 40 -17.01 30.10 6.10
N GLU A 41 -17.86 29.16 5.69
CA GLU A 41 -19.24 29.48 5.30
C GLU A 41 -20.09 29.97 6.49
N THR A 42 -19.75 29.57 7.73
CA THR A 42 -20.43 30.04 8.95
C THR A 42 -19.95 31.40 9.47
N VAL A 43 -18.81 31.88 8.95
CA VAL A 43 -18.17 33.15 9.34
C VAL A 43 -18.83 34.33 8.60
N PRO A 44 -18.88 35.55 9.20
CA PRO A 44 -19.36 36.76 8.54
C PRO A 44 -18.68 37.02 7.19
N GLU A 45 -19.43 37.56 6.21
CA GLU A 45 -18.94 37.75 4.83
C GLU A 45 -17.68 38.60 4.73
N ASP A 46 -17.51 39.58 5.61
CA ASP A 46 -16.33 40.46 5.69
C ASP A 46 -15.07 39.77 6.22
N GLU A 47 -15.22 38.63 6.89
CA GLU A 47 -14.13 37.81 7.43
C GLU A 47 -13.95 36.50 6.63
N ARG A 48 -14.71 36.31 5.54
CA ARG A 48 -14.62 35.10 4.70
C ARG A 48 -13.32 35.06 3.90
N VAL A 49 -12.69 33.88 3.94
CA VAL A 49 -11.49 33.56 3.18
C VAL A 49 -11.87 32.58 2.06
N SER A 50 -11.48 32.89 0.82
CA SER A 50 -11.70 31.98 -0.30
C SER A 50 -10.69 30.83 -0.27
N ILE A 51 -11.18 29.60 -0.16
CA ILE A 51 -10.30 28.43 -0.10
C ILE A 51 -10.33 27.70 -1.43
N ILE A 52 -9.14 27.49 -2.01
CA ILE A 52 -8.95 26.79 -3.27
C ILE A 52 -8.02 25.60 -3.02
N SER A 53 -8.38 24.42 -3.54
CA SER A 53 -7.54 23.23 -3.43
C SER A 53 -6.92 22.83 -4.77
N VAL A 54 -5.69 22.31 -4.70
CA VAL A 54 -4.99 21.68 -5.82
C VAL A 54 -4.74 20.22 -5.48
N PHE A 55 -5.29 19.32 -6.31
CA PHE A 55 -5.13 17.88 -6.13
C PHE A 55 -3.72 17.44 -6.53
N GLN A 56 -2.87 17.23 -5.54
CA GLN A 56 -1.50 16.79 -5.70
C GLN A 56 -1.34 15.40 -5.10
N SER A 57 -0.98 14.42 -5.93
CA SER A 57 -0.72 13.05 -5.50
C SER A 57 0.10 12.32 -6.55
N PRO A 58 1.24 11.71 -6.19
CA PRO A 58 2.03 10.91 -7.11
C PRO A 58 1.37 9.55 -7.43
N ASN A 59 0.32 9.17 -6.68
CA ASN A 59 -0.30 7.85 -6.77
C ASN A 59 -1.62 7.83 -7.55
N CYS A 60 -2.08 8.99 -8.05
CA CYS A 60 -3.39 9.17 -8.70
C CYS A 60 -4.55 8.47 -7.97
N ASN A 61 -4.53 8.58 -6.64
CA ASN A 61 -5.57 8.04 -5.76
C ASN A 61 -6.82 8.94 -5.67
N VAL A 62 -6.81 10.12 -6.30
CA VAL A 62 -8.00 10.96 -6.47
C VAL A 62 -8.31 11.06 -7.95
N TYR A 63 -9.42 10.45 -8.36
CA TYR A 63 -9.86 10.42 -9.74
C TYR A 63 -11.32 10.81 -9.81
N VAL A 64 -11.63 11.87 -10.56
CA VAL A 64 -12.99 12.33 -10.78
C VAL A 64 -13.18 12.47 -12.31
N PRO A 65 -13.76 11.47 -13.00
CA PRO A 65 -13.64 11.29 -14.45
C PRO A 65 -13.86 12.53 -15.32
N LYS A 66 -14.83 13.38 -14.94
CA LYS A 66 -15.21 14.58 -15.71
C LYS A 66 -14.41 15.84 -15.34
N TRP A 67 -13.86 15.90 -14.13
CA TRP A 67 -13.33 17.15 -13.55
C TRP A 67 -11.86 17.06 -13.17
N LEU A 68 -11.39 15.88 -12.79
CA LEU A 68 -10.01 15.60 -12.38
C LEU A 68 -9.60 14.22 -12.91
N PRO A 69 -9.16 14.14 -14.17
CA PRO A 69 -8.77 12.86 -14.77
C PRO A 69 -7.41 12.35 -14.25
N ILE A 70 -6.57 13.23 -13.70
CA ILE A 70 -5.24 12.91 -13.18
C ILE A 70 -4.86 13.92 -12.09
N THR A 71 -4.05 13.50 -11.13
CA THR A 71 -3.52 14.38 -10.08
C THR A 71 -2.17 14.98 -10.47
N LEU A 72 -1.88 16.17 -9.94
CA LEU A 72 -0.58 16.80 -10.11
C LEU A 72 0.52 15.92 -9.50
N GLY A 73 1.57 15.67 -10.28
CA GLY A 73 2.74 14.88 -9.89
C GLY A 73 2.71 13.41 -10.28
N PHE A 74 1.56 12.86 -10.71
CA PHE A 74 1.49 11.46 -11.14
C PHE A 74 2.38 11.18 -12.36
N ASP A 75 2.29 12.00 -13.41
CA ASP A 75 3.06 11.81 -14.65
C ASP A 75 4.58 11.79 -14.40
N SER A 76 5.08 12.75 -13.62
CA SER A 76 6.50 12.82 -13.27
C SER A 76 6.93 11.65 -12.39
N ALA A 77 6.10 11.25 -11.42
CA ALA A 77 6.38 10.09 -10.57
C ALA A 77 6.43 8.80 -11.41
N MET A 78 5.48 8.61 -12.32
CA MET A 78 5.42 7.43 -13.18
C MET A 78 6.58 7.38 -14.16
N THR A 79 7.01 8.53 -14.70
CA THR A 79 8.20 8.61 -15.56
C THR A 79 9.43 8.04 -14.85
N VAL A 80 9.68 8.49 -13.61
CA VAL A 80 10.82 8.02 -12.82
C VAL A 80 10.67 6.54 -12.43
N SER A 81 9.48 6.11 -11.99
CA SER A 81 9.22 4.71 -11.67
C SER A 81 9.40 3.77 -12.87
N CYS A 82 8.96 4.20 -14.05
CA CYS A 82 9.16 3.46 -15.30
C CYS A 82 10.63 3.34 -15.68
N GLU A 83 11.40 4.42 -15.52
CA GLU A 83 12.84 4.40 -15.78
C GLU A 83 13.54 3.36 -14.88
N PHE A 84 13.28 3.38 -13.57
CA PHE A 84 13.88 2.41 -12.64
C PHE A 84 13.46 0.97 -12.94
N ALA A 85 12.16 0.72 -13.11
CA ALA A 85 11.66 -0.62 -13.41
C ALA A 85 12.15 -1.14 -14.78
N GLY A 86 12.26 -0.25 -15.78
CA GLY A 86 12.83 -0.55 -17.08
C GLY A 86 14.31 -0.89 -17.02
N ASN A 87 15.09 -0.11 -16.27
CA ASN A 87 16.51 -0.35 -16.07
C ASN A 87 16.77 -1.71 -15.40
N LEU A 88 16.01 -2.06 -14.35
CA LEU A 88 16.09 -3.37 -13.70
C LEU A 88 15.69 -4.52 -14.64
N SER A 89 14.70 -4.29 -15.50
CA SER A 89 14.29 -5.28 -16.50
C SER A 89 15.39 -5.55 -17.54
N MET A 90 16.14 -4.51 -17.92
CA MET A 90 17.28 -4.65 -18.84
C MET A 90 18.51 -5.25 -18.17
N ASP A 91 18.77 -4.91 -16.91
CA ASP A 91 19.89 -5.44 -16.14
C ASP A 91 19.82 -6.97 -16.04
N GLY A 92 18.65 -7.50 -15.67
CA GLY A 92 18.43 -8.95 -15.60
C GLY A 92 18.62 -9.66 -16.94
N LEU A 93 18.36 -9.01 -18.08
CA LEU A 93 18.65 -9.60 -19.40
C LEU A 93 20.16 -9.66 -19.69
N SER A 94 20.93 -8.72 -19.14
CA SER A 94 22.38 -8.60 -19.38
C SER A 94 23.21 -9.58 -18.56
N SER A 95 22.74 -10.01 -17.38
CA SER A 95 23.53 -10.78 -16.42
C SER A 95 23.88 -12.20 -16.90
N GLY A 96 23.07 -12.80 -17.77
CA GLY A 96 23.31 -14.00 -18.61
C GLY A 96 23.69 -15.33 -17.91
N ARG A 97 24.24 -15.28 -16.69
CA ARG A 97 24.83 -16.40 -15.96
C ARG A 97 23.99 -16.82 -14.75
N HIS A 98 23.21 -15.91 -14.17
CA HIS A 98 22.37 -16.15 -12.99
C HIS A 98 20.87 -16.13 -13.31
N ILE A 99 20.06 -16.70 -12.41
CA ILE A 99 18.59 -16.62 -12.47
C ILE A 99 18.22 -15.37 -11.67
N ASP A 100 17.90 -14.28 -12.35
CA ASP A 100 17.74 -12.96 -11.72
C ASP A 100 16.31 -12.43 -11.93
N TYR A 101 15.48 -12.58 -10.90
CA TYR A 101 14.13 -12.02 -10.88
C TYR A 101 14.06 -10.85 -9.91
N HIS A 102 13.64 -9.69 -10.42
CA HIS A 102 13.44 -8.49 -9.62
C HIS A 102 11.96 -8.38 -9.22
N PHE A 103 11.71 -8.34 -7.91
CA PHE A 103 10.40 -8.03 -7.34
C PHE A 103 10.39 -6.54 -6.97
N ILE A 104 9.51 -5.76 -7.59
CA ILE A 104 9.50 -4.30 -7.48
C ILE A 104 8.14 -3.83 -6.96
N ARG A 105 8.15 -3.12 -5.84
CA ARG A 105 6.96 -2.44 -5.30
C ARG A 105 6.84 -1.05 -5.93
N CYS A 106 5.71 -0.76 -6.59
CA CYS A 106 5.55 0.42 -7.47
C CYS A 106 4.54 1.46 -6.99
N GLY A 107 4.12 1.41 -5.72
CA GLY A 107 3.11 2.32 -5.17
C GLY A 107 1.68 1.78 -5.36
N SER A 108 0.69 2.68 -5.52
CA SER A 108 -0.71 2.30 -5.70
C SER A 108 -0.92 1.38 -6.91
N SER A 109 -2.07 0.72 -6.99
CA SER A 109 -2.40 -0.14 -8.13
C SER A 109 -2.53 0.63 -9.44
N THR A 110 -3.03 1.88 -9.42
CA THR A 110 -3.05 2.76 -10.59
C THR A 110 -1.64 3.07 -11.07
N ALA A 111 -0.73 3.40 -10.14
CA ALA A 111 0.68 3.64 -10.46
C ALA A 111 1.36 2.37 -11.01
N THR A 112 1.16 1.24 -10.33
CA THR A 112 1.71 -0.06 -10.74
C THR A 112 1.20 -0.48 -12.12
N LEU A 113 -0.07 -0.21 -12.44
CA LEU A 113 -0.64 -0.49 -13.75
C LEU A 113 -0.04 0.39 -14.84
N GLU A 114 0.16 1.69 -14.60
CA GLU A 114 0.83 2.58 -15.55
C GLU A 114 2.26 2.09 -15.85
N VAL A 115 3.03 1.80 -14.79
CA VAL A 115 4.39 1.24 -14.94
C VAL A 115 4.36 -0.09 -15.70
N ALA A 116 3.39 -0.95 -15.42
CA ALA A 116 3.25 -2.22 -16.12
C ALA A 116 2.97 -2.05 -17.62
N LEU A 117 2.12 -1.10 -18.01
CA LEU A 117 1.79 -0.83 -19.41
C LEU A 117 2.99 -0.27 -20.19
N GLN A 118 3.80 0.57 -19.56
CA GLN A 118 5.00 1.16 -20.18
C GLN A 118 6.17 0.15 -20.25
N VAL A 119 6.50 -0.50 -19.13
CA VAL A 119 7.69 -1.35 -19.00
C VAL A 119 7.46 -2.78 -19.51
N ARG A 120 6.20 -3.24 -19.54
CA ARG A 120 5.82 -4.61 -19.93
C ARG A 120 6.58 -5.67 -19.12
N PRO A 121 6.42 -5.68 -17.78
CA PRO A 121 7.10 -6.63 -16.91
C PRO A 121 6.67 -8.07 -17.22
N THR A 122 7.40 -9.03 -16.64
CA THR A 122 7.07 -10.46 -16.80
C THR A 122 5.76 -10.83 -16.12
N TYR A 123 5.45 -10.21 -14.99
CA TYR A 123 4.19 -10.36 -14.28
C TYR A 123 3.88 -9.10 -13.46
N THR A 124 2.60 -8.81 -13.27
CA THR A 124 2.14 -7.70 -12.42
C THR A 124 1.09 -8.23 -11.45
N ILE A 125 1.26 -7.88 -10.18
CA ILE A 125 0.35 -8.23 -9.10
C ILE A 125 -0.29 -6.94 -8.62
N LEU A 126 -1.57 -6.78 -8.91
CA LEU A 126 -2.41 -5.72 -8.36
C LEU A 126 -3.11 -6.26 -7.11
N ALA A 127 -3.10 -5.50 -6.03
CA ALA A 127 -3.62 -5.94 -4.74
C ALA A 127 -5.13 -6.21 -4.82
N GLU A 128 -5.90 -5.38 -5.53
CA GLU A 128 -7.35 -5.54 -5.74
C GLU A 128 -7.73 -6.81 -6.52
N ASP A 129 -6.78 -7.44 -7.19
CA ASP A 129 -6.98 -8.71 -7.92
C ASP A 129 -6.75 -9.96 -7.05
N LEU A 130 -6.21 -9.80 -5.84
CA LEU A 130 -5.98 -10.88 -4.88
C LEU A 130 -7.27 -11.48 -4.27
N PRO A 131 -8.28 -10.70 -3.87
CA PRO A 131 -9.52 -11.26 -3.33
C PRO A 131 -10.38 -11.94 -4.41
N GLN A 132 -10.12 -11.67 -5.69
CA GLN A 132 -10.89 -12.24 -6.79
C GLN A 132 -10.63 -13.74 -6.94
N CYS A 133 -11.69 -14.49 -7.23
CA CYS A 133 -11.56 -15.90 -7.58
C CYS A 133 -10.74 -16.05 -8.87
N GLY A 134 -9.86 -17.04 -8.91
CA GLY A 134 -9.18 -17.46 -10.12
C GLY A 134 -10.16 -17.97 -11.19
N PRO A 135 -9.67 -18.26 -12.41
CA PRO A 135 -10.48 -18.81 -13.49
C PRO A 135 -11.13 -20.17 -13.15
N ASP A 136 -10.65 -20.84 -12.09
CA ASP A 136 -11.17 -22.08 -11.50
C ASP A 136 -12.23 -21.84 -10.40
N GLY A 137 -12.63 -20.58 -10.17
CA GLY A 137 -13.65 -20.19 -9.19
C GLY A 137 -13.16 -20.19 -7.73
N ARG A 138 -11.86 -20.39 -7.47
CA ARG A 138 -11.29 -20.45 -6.13
C ARG A 138 -10.64 -19.13 -5.73
N VAL A 139 -10.81 -18.73 -4.48
CA VAL A 139 -10.10 -17.56 -3.90
C VAL A 139 -8.60 -17.75 -4.06
N LYS A 140 -7.89 -16.73 -4.58
CA LYS A 140 -6.44 -16.77 -4.69
C LYS A 140 -5.82 -16.69 -3.29
N THR A 141 -5.26 -17.80 -2.82
CA THR A 141 -4.45 -17.82 -1.60
C THR A 141 -3.02 -17.39 -1.89
N LEU A 142 -2.28 -16.95 -0.87
CA LEU A 142 -0.84 -16.63 -0.99
C LEU A 142 -0.06 -17.79 -1.63
N ARG A 143 -0.32 -19.03 -1.20
CA ARG A 143 0.26 -20.24 -1.79
C ARG A 143 -0.06 -20.42 -3.27
N SER A 144 -1.29 -20.12 -3.68
CA SER A 144 -1.70 -20.21 -5.10
C SER A 144 -0.99 -19.15 -5.94
N LEU A 145 -0.84 -17.94 -5.41
CA LEU A 145 -0.11 -16.85 -6.05
C LEU A 145 1.36 -17.20 -6.25
N VAL A 146 2.06 -17.61 -5.18
CA VAL A 146 3.47 -18.02 -5.24
C VAL A 146 3.65 -19.16 -6.25
N ARG A 147 2.78 -20.17 -6.20
CA ARG A 147 2.80 -21.27 -7.18
C ARG A 147 2.60 -20.77 -8.61
N SER A 148 1.74 -19.79 -8.83
CA SER A 148 1.48 -19.22 -10.15
C SER A 148 2.70 -18.49 -10.68
N VAL A 149 3.37 -17.68 -9.84
CA VAL A 149 4.62 -17.00 -10.16
C VAL A 149 5.75 -18.00 -10.44
N ALA A 150 5.95 -19.00 -9.58
CA ALA A 150 6.96 -20.03 -9.80
C ALA A 150 6.72 -20.82 -11.10
N ASN A 151 5.47 -21.20 -11.38
CA ASN A 151 5.11 -21.87 -12.62
C ASN A 151 5.35 -21.00 -13.86
N LEU A 152 5.07 -19.69 -13.76
CA LEU A 152 5.39 -18.73 -14.81
C LEU A 152 6.89 -18.73 -15.10
N MET A 153 7.73 -18.63 -14.06
CA MET A 153 9.20 -18.64 -14.19
C MET A 153 9.69 -19.93 -14.86
N ILE A 154 9.20 -21.09 -14.41
CA ILE A 154 9.55 -22.40 -14.98
C ILE A 154 9.17 -22.48 -16.46
N LYS A 155 7.93 -22.09 -16.82
CA LYS A 155 7.46 -22.11 -18.21
C LYS A 155 8.29 -21.18 -19.09
N ARG A 156 8.59 -19.97 -18.61
CA ARG A 156 9.39 -18.97 -19.33
C ARG A 156 10.79 -19.50 -19.63
N TYR A 157 11.41 -20.18 -18.67
CA TYR A 157 12.70 -20.84 -18.86
C TYR A 157 12.61 -22.02 -19.85
N GLN A 158 11.58 -22.85 -19.77
CA GLN A 158 11.41 -24.00 -20.66
C GLN A 158 11.19 -23.58 -22.12
N MET A 159 10.39 -22.55 -22.36
CA MET A 159 10.03 -22.11 -23.72
C MET A 159 11.10 -21.21 -24.36
N HIS A 160 11.69 -20.29 -23.59
CA HIS A 160 12.53 -19.23 -24.15
C HIS A 160 13.95 -19.21 -23.59
N ARG A 161 14.30 -20.10 -22.66
CA ARG A 161 15.59 -20.10 -21.94
C ARG A 161 15.90 -18.80 -21.21
N LEU A 162 14.88 -17.98 -20.97
CA LEU A 162 15.01 -16.73 -20.23
C LEU A 162 15.08 -17.04 -18.74
N ARG A 163 16.15 -16.58 -18.10
CA ARG A 163 16.46 -16.81 -16.68
C ARG A 163 16.19 -15.61 -15.79
N SER A 164 15.87 -14.48 -16.40
CA SER A 164 15.56 -13.25 -15.68
C SER A 164 14.13 -12.81 -15.88
N GLY A 165 13.68 -11.86 -15.08
CA GLY A 165 12.37 -11.25 -15.24
C GLY A 165 12.09 -10.20 -14.18
N THR A 166 11.01 -9.46 -14.41
CA THR A 166 10.58 -8.39 -13.51
C THR A 166 9.14 -8.67 -13.10
N ILE A 167 8.89 -8.64 -11.80
CA ILE A 167 7.57 -8.82 -11.20
C ILE A 167 7.21 -7.54 -10.47
N LEU A 168 6.16 -6.86 -10.91
CA LEU A 168 5.66 -5.66 -10.25
C LEU A 168 4.60 -6.02 -9.23
N ILE A 169 4.60 -5.33 -8.09
CA ILE A 169 3.67 -5.53 -6.99
C ILE A 169 3.14 -4.16 -6.58
N SER A 170 1.82 -4.01 -6.48
CA SER A 170 1.22 -2.81 -5.91
C SER A 170 1.25 -2.83 -4.39
N ASP A 171 1.22 -1.64 -3.80
CA ASP A 171 0.93 -1.46 -2.37
C ASP A 171 -0.44 -2.02 -2.01
N GLY A 172 -0.65 -2.20 -0.69
CA GLY A 172 -1.87 -2.81 -0.16
C GLY A 172 -1.92 -4.34 -0.31
N PHE A 173 -0.85 -4.99 -0.78
CA PHE A 173 -0.79 -6.44 -1.00
C PHE A 173 -1.40 -7.26 0.16
N TYR A 174 -1.01 -6.94 1.40
CA TYR A 174 -1.47 -7.65 2.59
C TYR A 174 -2.94 -7.37 2.93
N ASP A 175 -3.40 -6.13 2.76
CA ASP A 175 -4.79 -5.73 3.04
C ASP A 175 -5.81 -6.51 2.20
N PHE A 176 -5.39 -6.93 1.02
CA PHE A 176 -6.20 -7.66 0.06
C PHE A 176 -5.98 -9.19 0.10
N LEU A 177 -5.07 -9.70 0.93
CA LEU A 177 -4.94 -11.14 1.14
C LEU A 177 -6.15 -11.68 1.94
N PRO A 178 -6.75 -12.80 1.51
CA PRO A 178 -7.84 -13.43 2.24
C PRO A 178 -7.45 -13.71 3.69
N HIS A 179 -8.34 -13.44 4.65
CA HIS A 179 -8.13 -13.65 6.09
C HIS A 179 -6.96 -12.89 6.73
N PHE A 180 -6.25 -12.01 6.00
CA PHE A 180 -5.16 -11.25 6.60
C PHE A 180 -5.64 -10.21 7.61
N ALA A 181 -6.74 -9.51 7.32
CA ALA A 181 -7.39 -8.62 8.29
C ALA A 181 -7.89 -9.36 9.55
N ASP A 182 -8.35 -10.62 9.40
CA ASP A 182 -8.72 -11.47 10.53
C ASP A 182 -7.49 -11.86 11.36
N LEU A 183 -6.38 -12.20 10.69
CA LEU A 183 -5.09 -12.49 11.32
C LEU A 183 -4.58 -11.29 12.13
N GLU A 184 -4.58 -10.09 11.53
CA GLU A 184 -4.21 -8.86 12.23
C GLU A 184 -5.07 -8.59 13.47
N ARG A 185 -6.38 -8.81 13.36
CA ARG A 185 -7.30 -8.67 14.48
C ARG A 185 -7.00 -9.67 15.59
N GLU A 186 -6.75 -10.93 15.26
CA GLU A 186 -6.42 -11.96 16.25
C GLU A 186 -5.05 -11.69 16.90
N CYS A 187 -4.03 -11.28 16.14
CA CYS A 187 -2.73 -10.85 16.68
C CYS A 187 -2.89 -9.65 17.63
N ARG A 188 -3.74 -8.68 17.29
CA ARG A 188 -4.06 -7.55 18.17
C ARG A 188 -4.73 -8.01 19.46
N GLN A 189 -5.69 -8.92 19.38
CA GLN A 189 -6.37 -9.47 20.56
C GLN A 189 -5.40 -10.24 21.46
N LEU A 190 -4.49 -11.02 20.87
CA LEU A 190 -3.45 -11.73 21.61
C LEU A 190 -2.60 -10.75 22.42
N GLN A 191 -2.19 -9.64 21.81
CA GLN A 191 -1.39 -8.59 22.45
C GLN A 191 -2.15 -7.88 23.58
N GLN A 192 -3.40 -7.50 23.35
CA GLN A 192 -4.24 -6.80 24.33
C GLN A 192 -4.53 -7.65 25.57
N ASN A 193 -4.72 -8.95 25.37
CA ASN A 193 -4.99 -9.91 26.44
C ASN A 193 -3.71 -10.44 27.10
N TRP A 194 -2.53 -9.99 26.66
CA TRP A 194 -1.26 -10.52 27.15
C TRP A 194 -0.93 -9.98 28.55
N PRO A 195 -0.70 -10.87 29.54
CA PRO A 195 -0.57 -10.48 30.95
C PRO A 195 0.72 -9.69 31.22
N ASP A 196 1.81 -10.00 30.54
CA ASP A 196 3.12 -9.38 30.76
C ASP A 196 3.28 -8.12 29.91
N ILE A 197 3.74 -7.01 30.50
CA ILE A 197 3.99 -5.75 29.77
C ILE A 197 5.39 -5.74 29.16
N ASP A 198 6.35 -6.33 29.86
CA ASP A 198 7.77 -6.26 29.50
C ASP A 198 8.16 -7.36 28.52
N LYS A 199 7.32 -8.40 28.40
CA LYS A 199 7.56 -9.53 27.51
C LYS A 199 6.39 -9.71 26.51
N PRO A 200 6.55 -9.30 25.24
CA PRO A 200 5.52 -9.53 24.24
C PRO A 200 5.31 -11.04 23.98
N PRO A 201 4.13 -11.44 23.46
CA PRO A 201 3.84 -12.81 23.06
C PRO A 201 4.87 -13.33 22.05
N SER A 202 5.14 -14.63 22.11
CA SER A 202 6.02 -15.30 21.16
C SER A 202 5.24 -15.88 19.97
N ILE A 203 5.97 -16.29 18.92
CA ILE A 203 5.38 -16.99 17.78
C ILE A 203 4.64 -18.26 18.25
N ASP A 204 5.19 -19.00 19.22
CA ASP A 204 4.56 -20.22 19.75
C ASP A 204 3.22 -19.95 20.44
N ASP A 205 3.07 -18.78 21.06
CA ASP A 205 1.82 -18.34 21.68
C ASP A 205 0.78 -18.01 20.60
N ALA A 206 1.20 -17.33 19.53
CA ALA A 206 0.36 -17.06 18.38
C ALA A 206 -0.12 -18.36 17.70
N LEU A 207 0.76 -19.34 17.52
CA LEU A 207 0.39 -20.65 16.94
C LEU A 207 -0.71 -21.39 17.73
N ARG A 208 -0.84 -21.13 19.04
CA ARG A 208 -1.86 -21.74 19.91
C ARG A 208 -3.15 -20.93 19.96
N PHE A 209 -3.06 -19.63 19.73
CA PHE A 209 -4.18 -18.70 19.85
C PHE A 209 -4.95 -18.53 18.53
N LEU A 210 -4.24 -18.50 17.41
CA LEU A 210 -4.82 -18.19 16.10
C LEU A 210 -5.84 -19.24 15.65
N SER A 211 -6.91 -18.78 15.02
CA SER A 211 -7.92 -19.64 14.40
C SER A 211 -7.33 -20.40 13.20
N PRO A 212 -7.90 -21.57 12.81
CA PRO A 212 -7.39 -22.36 11.69
C PRO A 212 -7.15 -21.60 10.37
N PRO A 213 -8.02 -20.69 9.89
CA PRO A 213 -7.76 -19.93 8.66
C PRO A 213 -6.62 -18.92 8.80
N CYS A 214 -6.53 -18.23 9.94
CA CYS A 214 -5.44 -17.29 10.24
C CYS A 214 -4.10 -18.02 10.40
N LEU A 215 -4.14 -19.19 11.05
CA LEU A 215 -2.98 -20.05 11.24
C LEU A 215 -2.39 -20.52 9.91
N ASP A 216 -3.22 -20.90 8.93
CA ASP A 216 -2.75 -21.36 7.60
C ASP A 216 -1.90 -20.28 6.90
N ILE A 217 -2.27 -19.01 7.01
CA ILE A 217 -1.48 -17.90 6.44
C ILE A 217 -0.26 -17.62 7.30
N PHE A 218 -0.42 -17.56 8.62
CA PHE A 218 0.65 -17.23 9.54
C PHE A 218 1.84 -18.18 9.38
N ILE A 219 1.61 -19.49 9.24
CA ILE A 219 2.69 -20.49 9.04
C ILE A 219 3.38 -20.38 7.67
N GLN A 220 2.73 -19.76 6.67
CA GLN A 220 3.33 -19.52 5.35
C GLN A 220 4.29 -18.33 5.37
N LEU A 221 4.12 -17.40 6.31
CA LEU A 221 4.98 -16.23 6.41
C LEU A 221 6.39 -16.61 6.93
N PRO A 222 7.45 -15.94 6.47
CA PRO A 222 8.78 -16.04 7.06
C PRO A 222 8.75 -15.74 8.57
N ARG A 223 9.66 -16.35 9.33
CA ARG A 223 9.76 -16.13 10.79
C ARG A 223 9.93 -14.65 11.17
N SER A 224 10.60 -13.86 10.33
CA SER A 224 10.73 -12.41 10.53
C SER A 224 9.38 -11.71 10.51
N ASP A 225 8.50 -12.09 9.58
CA ASP A 225 7.20 -11.44 9.39
C ASP A 225 6.20 -11.94 10.43
N GLN A 226 6.28 -13.22 10.83
CA GLN A 226 5.54 -13.76 11.98
C GLN A 226 5.88 -12.99 13.26
N ASP A 227 7.17 -12.81 13.56
CA ASP A 227 7.62 -12.08 14.76
C ASP A 227 7.17 -10.62 14.74
N ARG A 228 7.25 -9.96 13.58
CA ARG A 228 6.76 -8.59 13.37
C ARG A 228 5.25 -8.50 13.62
N LEU A 229 4.44 -9.40 13.05
CA LEU A 229 2.98 -9.39 13.22
C LEU A 229 2.54 -9.62 14.67
N VAL A 230 3.21 -10.54 15.36
CA VAL A 230 2.90 -10.81 16.78
C VAL A 230 3.21 -9.60 17.67
N LYS A 231 4.20 -8.79 17.28
CA LYS A 231 4.64 -7.59 18.01
C LYS A 231 4.11 -6.28 17.40
N ALA A 232 3.17 -6.36 16.47
CA ALA A 232 2.73 -5.23 15.66
C ALA A 232 1.89 -4.19 16.42
N TYR A 233 1.43 -4.51 17.63
CA TYR A 233 0.51 -3.66 18.39
C TYR A 233 1.06 -3.38 19.79
N ASP A 234 0.73 -2.20 20.31
CA ASP A 234 0.87 -1.92 21.74
C ASP A 234 -0.36 -2.43 22.53
N LYS A 235 -0.34 -2.28 23.85
CA LYS A 235 -1.47 -2.71 24.72
C LYS A 235 -2.74 -1.89 24.54
N GLU A 236 -2.61 -0.68 24.00
CA GLU A 236 -3.73 0.19 23.65
C GLU A 236 -4.36 -0.22 22.30
N GLY A 237 -3.74 -1.19 21.61
CA GLY A 237 -4.17 -1.67 20.30
C GLY A 237 -3.76 -0.75 19.15
N LYS A 238 -2.86 0.21 19.39
CA LYS A 238 -2.31 1.04 18.33
C LYS A 238 -1.22 0.25 17.58
N PRO A 239 -1.19 0.35 16.25
CA PRO A 239 -0.15 -0.26 15.46
C PRO A 239 1.19 0.41 15.76
N ILE A 240 2.19 -0.38 16.14
CA ILE A 240 3.59 -0.01 16.05
C ILE A 240 3.94 -0.19 14.57
N VAL A 241 4.41 0.86 13.89
CA VAL A 241 4.60 0.86 12.43
C VAL A 241 5.36 -0.40 12.00
N VAL A 242 4.66 -1.31 11.33
CA VAL A 242 5.24 -2.49 10.69
C VAL A 242 5.38 -2.16 9.22
N GLU A 243 6.61 -1.89 8.80
CA GLU A 243 6.91 -1.79 7.38
C GLU A 243 6.73 -3.19 6.77
N THR A 244 5.78 -3.30 5.84
CA THR A 244 5.50 -4.55 5.15
C THR A 244 6.26 -4.58 3.83
N GLU A 245 6.93 -5.69 3.55
CA GLU A 245 7.82 -5.86 2.40
C GLU A 245 7.28 -7.00 1.52
N PRO A 246 6.15 -6.82 0.81
CA PRO A 246 5.54 -7.89 0.01
C PRO A 246 6.47 -8.41 -1.09
N GLU A 247 7.32 -7.55 -1.66
CA GLU A 247 8.36 -7.90 -2.61
C GLU A 247 9.38 -8.90 -2.04
N ARG A 248 9.74 -8.73 -0.76
CA ARG A 248 10.67 -9.61 -0.07
C ARG A 248 9.98 -10.92 0.30
N LEU A 249 8.74 -10.85 0.80
CA LEU A 249 7.94 -12.03 1.10
C LEU A 249 7.84 -12.95 -0.13
N LEU A 250 7.42 -12.41 -1.28
CA LEU A 250 7.26 -13.19 -2.50
C LEU A 250 8.59 -13.69 -3.07
N ALA A 251 9.70 -12.96 -2.87
CA ALA A 251 11.02 -13.43 -3.28
C ALA A 251 11.55 -14.59 -2.41
N MET A 252 11.11 -14.70 -1.15
CA MET A 252 11.53 -15.74 -0.22
C MET A 252 10.73 -17.05 -0.34
N LEU A 253 9.48 -16.98 -0.82
CA LEU A 253 8.54 -18.12 -0.92
C LEU A 253 8.63 -18.84 -2.26
#